data_AF-A0A848W975-F1
#
_entry.id   AF-A0A848W975-F1
#
_cell.length_a   1.000
_cell.length_b   1.000
_cell.length_c   1.000
_cell.angle_alpha   90.00
_cell.angle_beta   90.00
_cell.angle_gamma   90.00
#
_symmetry.space_group_name_H-M   'P 1'
#
loop_
_entity.id
_entity.type
_entity.pdbx_description
1 polymer ?
#
loop_
_entity_poly.entity_id
_entity_poly.type
_entity_poly.pdbx_seq_one_letter_code
_entity_poly.pdbx_strand_id
1 'polypeptide(L)'
;MTVVQGVHGRRRVGQGESFWQFRQFGYGDSPRQIDWRRSARSDRLFIRETEWEAAQSVWLWNDQSASMNYHSDNGLPEKWERAAVLNLALMSLLVRGGERIALLDQPERPATGRATLNRLAAVMTNRGTGTDDNGIPPAPELPRFGSVILIGDFLAPPESLLQATRTLAARGIKGFMVQVLDPAEIDMPFQGRRRFLGMEDEGDLLVGRAESLRLGYLNRLAELQDELSTFARHADWYFSVHSTDGPAQPALLGLYAAIADHLDL
;
A
#
# COMPACT_ATOMS: atom_id res chain seq x y z
N MET A 1 -5.54 -28.61 15.88
CA MET A 1 -4.11 -28.55 16.23
C MET A 1 -3.60 -27.24 15.66
N THR A 2 -3.76 -26.15 16.42
CA THR A 2 -3.56 -24.79 15.91
C THR A 2 -2.13 -24.37 16.23
N VAL A 3 -1.26 -24.46 15.23
CA VAL A 3 0.09 -23.88 15.31
C VAL A 3 -0.05 -22.41 14.91
N VAL A 4 -0.11 -21.53 15.91
CA VAL A 4 0.14 -20.10 15.72
C VAL A 4 1.67 -19.94 15.71
N GLN A 5 2.25 -19.91 14.52
CA GLN A 5 3.66 -19.56 14.35
C GLN A 5 3.80 -18.06 14.56
N GLY A 6 4.71 -17.69 15.46
CA GLY A 6 4.92 -16.34 15.96
C GLY A 6 5.31 -15.36 14.86
N VAL A 7 4.55 -14.27 14.77
CA VAL A 7 4.96 -13.05 14.09
C VAL A 7 6.07 -12.43 14.95
N HIS A 8 7.20 -12.19 14.30
CA HIS A 8 8.43 -11.73 14.92
C HIS A 8 8.21 -10.34 15.52
N GLY A 9 8.81 -10.13 16.68
CA GLY A 9 8.99 -8.82 17.29
C GLY A 9 10.49 -8.59 17.32
N ARG A 10 10.96 -7.63 16.53
CA ARG A 10 12.39 -7.34 16.41
C ARG A 10 12.89 -6.69 17.70
N ARG A 11 13.46 -7.50 18.59
CA ARG A 11 14.06 -7.03 19.85
C ARG A 11 15.51 -6.58 19.61
N ARG A 12 15.75 -5.27 19.49
CA ARG A 12 17.12 -4.72 19.52
C ARG A 12 17.20 -3.44 20.34
N VAL A 13 18.25 -3.32 21.15
CA VAL A 13 18.46 -2.23 22.12
C VAL A 13 19.00 -0.96 21.43
N GLY A 14 18.42 0.22 21.70
CA GLY A 14 18.84 1.52 21.13
C GLY A 14 18.25 2.75 21.85
N GLN A 15 18.75 3.96 21.57
CA GLN A 15 18.31 5.21 22.21
C GLN A 15 17.01 5.77 21.55
N GLY A 16 15.84 5.37 22.06
CA GLY A 16 14.51 5.94 21.71
C GLY A 16 13.91 6.83 22.81
N GLU A 17 12.65 7.29 22.65
CA GLU A 17 11.91 8.14 23.63
C GLU A 17 10.83 7.37 24.44
N SER A 18 10.37 6.20 23.98
CA SER A 18 9.36 5.38 24.66
C SER A 18 9.96 4.52 25.78
N PHE A 19 9.40 4.61 26.99
CA PHE A 19 9.87 3.88 28.18
C PHE A 19 9.58 2.38 28.08
N TRP A 20 10.61 1.53 28.12
CA TRP A 20 10.46 0.07 28.12
C TRP A 20 10.52 -0.51 29.53
N GLN A 21 11.69 -0.45 30.15
CA GLN A 21 11.94 -0.93 31.51
C GLN A 21 13.11 -0.18 32.14
N PHE A 22 13.23 -0.28 33.46
CA PHE A 22 14.45 0.12 34.15
C PHE A 22 15.36 -1.09 34.27
N ARG A 23 16.62 -0.98 33.83
CA ARG A 23 17.65 -1.95 34.21
C ARG A 23 18.67 -1.33 35.15
N GLN A 24 19.36 -2.18 35.90
CA GLN A 24 20.43 -1.75 36.79
C GLN A 24 21.63 -1.25 35.96
N PHE A 25 22.19 -0.11 36.35
CA PHE A 25 23.41 0.47 35.81
C PHE A 25 24.57 -0.51 36.03
N GLY A 26 25.32 -0.81 34.98
CA GLY A 26 26.41 -1.78 34.96
C GLY A 26 27.71 -1.20 34.41
N TYR A 27 28.73 -2.05 34.36
CA TYR A 27 30.05 -1.68 33.85
C TYR A 27 29.99 -1.46 32.32
N GLY A 28 30.42 -0.29 31.86
CA GLY A 28 30.37 0.12 30.44
C GLY A 28 29.23 1.08 30.09
N ASP A 29 28.30 1.32 31.01
CA ASP A 29 27.21 2.27 30.80
C ASP A 29 27.65 3.72 31.03
N SER A 30 27.10 4.64 30.24
CA SER A 30 27.39 6.07 30.42
C SER A 30 26.63 6.62 31.63
N PRO A 31 27.30 7.30 32.58
CA PRO A 31 26.63 7.93 33.73
C PRO A 31 25.55 8.96 33.35
N ARG A 32 25.58 9.48 32.11
CA ARG A 32 24.56 10.41 31.59
C ARG A 32 23.20 9.75 31.37
N GLN A 33 23.15 8.42 31.30
CA GLN A 33 21.92 7.66 31.05
C GLN A 33 21.20 7.27 32.35
N ILE A 34 21.75 7.64 33.51
CA ILE A 34 21.15 7.34 34.82
C ILE A 34 19.85 8.13 34.98
N ASP A 35 18.76 7.42 35.24
CA ASP A 35 17.51 8.03 35.68
C ASP A 35 17.60 8.31 37.19
N TRP A 36 17.94 9.55 37.53
CA TRP A 36 18.09 9.97 38.93
C TRP A 36 16.77 9.89 39.71
N ARG A 37 15.63 10.05 39.03
CA ARG A 37 14.29 10.04 39.68
C ARG A 37 13.91 8.64 40.14
N ARG A 38 14.20 7.60 39.36
CA ARG A 38 14.02 6.20 39.75
C ARG A 38 15.07 5.76 40.76
N SER A 39 16.32 6.14 40.52
CA SER A 39 17.46 5.74 41.36
C SER A 39 17.38 6.32 42.78
N ALA A 40 16.76 7.49 42.97
CA ALA A 40 16.57 8.09 44.31
C ALA A 40 15.65 7.28 45.24
N ARG A 41 14.92 6.27 44.73
CA ARG A 41 13.99 5.44 45.50
C ARG A 41 14.55 4.05 45.85
N SER A 42 15.83 3.79 45.59
CA SER A 42 16.48 2.49 45.77
C SER A 42 17.98 2.64 46.03
N ASP A 43 18.62 1.66 46.66
CA ASP A 43 20.09 1.63 46.84
C ASP A 43 20.88 1.27 45.57
N ARG A 44 20.23 1.33 44.40
CA ARG A 44 20.78 0.88 43.11
C ARG A 44 20.53 1.94 42.05
N LEU A 45 21.52 2.16 41.19
CA LEU A 45 21.41 3.03 40.03
C LEU A 45 20.66 2.32 38.91
N PHE A 46 19.71 3.02 38.30
CA PHE A 46 18.91 2.53 37.19
C PHE A 46 19.12 3.39 35.95
N ILE A 47 19.18 2.73 34.80
CA ILE A 47 19.11 3.35 33.48
C ILE A 47 17.70 3.10 32.95
N ARG A 48 17.12 4.14 32.34
CA ARG A 48 15.89 4.01 31.57
C ARG A 48 16.25 3.40 30.22
N GLU A 49 15.89 2.14 29.99
CA GLU A 49 15.96 1.56 28.65
C GLU A 49 14.76 2.07 27.85
N THR A 50 15.03 2.58 26.67
CA THR A 50 14.01 3.03 25.74
C THR A 50 13.85 2.03 24.61
N GLU A 51 12.60 1.72 24.27
CA GLU A 51 12.29 0.85 23.14
C GLU A 51 12.49 1.63 21.84
N TRP A 52 13.20 1.03 20.90
CA TRP A 52 13.33 1.55 19.54
C TRP A 52 12.35 0.79 18.64
N GLU A 53 11.19 1.37 18.41
CA GLU A 53 10.47 1.20 17.15
C GLU A 53 10.28 2.59 16.59
N ALA A 54 11.14 3.00 15.66
CA ALA A 54 10.80 4.11 14.80
C ALA A 54 9.66 3.63 13.90
N ALA A 55 8.42 3.79 14.36
CA ALA A 55 7.22 3.49 13.57
C ALA A 55 7.40 4.06 12.16
N GLN A 56 7.36 3.18 11.18
CA GLN A 56 7.52 3.53 9.77
C GLN A 56 6.29 4.31 9.33
N SER A 57 6.54 5.22 8.40
CA SER A 57 5.48 6.01 7.80
C SER A 57 5.12 5.39 6.46
N VAL A 58 3.84 5.05 6.32
CA VAL A 58 3.28 4.38 5.16
C VAL A 58 2.20 5.28 4.57
N TRP A 59 2.38 5.66 3.31
CA TRP A 59 1.40 6.41 2.54
C TRP A 59 0.62 5.46 1.66
N LEU A 60 -0.69 5.57 1.67
CA LEU A 60 -1.58 4.72 0.90
C LEU A 60 -2.28 5.57 -0.16
N TRP A 61 -2.36 5.04 -1.37
CA TRP A 61 -3.11 5.63 -2.47
C TRP A 61 -4.05 4.57 -3.02
N ASN A 62 -5.26 5.00 -3.30
CA ASN A 62 -6.27 4.20 -3.97
C ASN A 62 -6.68 4.97 -5.22
N ASP A 63 -6.58 4.33 -6.36
CA ASP A 63 -7.05 4.87 -7.62
C ASP A 63 -8.56 5.12 -7.56
N GLN A 64 -8.98 6.33 -7.87
CA GLN A 64 -10.38 6.76 -7.91
C GLN A 64 -10.82 7.17 -9.30
N SER A 65 -10.03 6.91 -10.34
CA SER A 65 -10.38 7.12 -11.75
C SER A 65 -11.70 6.43 -12.15
N ALA A 66 -12.25 6.84 -13.28
CA ALA A 66 -13.56 6.33 -13.71
C ALA A 66 -13.48 4.85 -14.12
N SER A 67 -12.33 4.39 -14.61
CA SER A 67 -12.09 2.98 -14.95
C SER A 67 -12.27 2.05 -13.73
N MET A 68 -12.01 2.54 -12.52
CA MET A 68 -12.18 1.79 -11.28
C MET A 68 -13.64 1.48 -10.92
N ASN A 69 -14.62 2.09 -11.60
CA ASN A 69 -16.04 1.75 -11.49
C ASN A 69 -16.45 0.54 -12.35
N TYR A 70 -15.56 0.05 -13.21
CA TYR A 70 -15.88 -1.06 -14.10
C TYR A 70 -16.07 -2.36 -13.31
N HIS A 71 -17.12 -3.09 -13.67
CA HIS A 71 -17.36 -4.49 -13.31
C HIS A 71 -18.10 -5.16 -14.48
N SER A 72 -17.73 -6.40 -14.82
CA SER A 72 -18.34 -7.10 -15.97
C SER A 72 -19.62 -7.87 -15.64
N ASP A 73 -19.84 -8.18 -14.37
CA ASP A 73 -21.00 -8.90 -13.85
C ASP A 73 -21.54 -8.20 -12.60
N ASN A 74 -22.87 -8.14 -12.44
CA ASN A 74 -23.52 -7.52 -11.28
C ASN A 74 -23.25 -8.28 -9.96
N GLY A 75 -22.79 -9.52 -10.02
CA GLY A 75 -22.35 -10.31 -8.87
C GLY A 75 -20.91 -10.03 -8.45
N LEU A 76 -20.15 -9.27 -9.22
CA LEU A 76 -18.78 -8.87 -8.90
C LEU A 76 -18.76 -7.47 -8.28
N PRO A 77 -17.84 -7.21 -7.33
CA PRO A 77 -17.63 -5.86 -6.84
C PRO A 77 -16.98 -4.99 -7.93
N GLU A 78 -17.21 -3.69 -7.86
CA GLU A 78 -16.44 -2.74 -8.66
C GLU A 78 -14.95 -2.80 -8.25
N LYS A 79 -14.03 -2.51 -9.19
CA LYS A 79 -12.58 -2.55 -8.91
C LYS A 79 -12.21 -1.66 -7.72
N TRP A 80 -12.81 -0.47 -7.60
CA TRP A 80 -12.54 0.43 -6.48
C TRP A 80 -12.97 -0.15 -5.13
N GLU A 81 -14.08 -0.88 -5.06
CA GLU A 81 -14.55 -1.51 -3.82
C GLU A 81 -13.54 -2.55 -3.36
N ARG A 82 -13.03 -3.35 -4.31
CA ARG A 82 -12.00 -4.33 -4.03
C ARG A 82 -10.71 -3.67 -3.55
N ALA A 83 -10.27 -2.62 -4.23
CA ALA A 83 -9.10 -1.84 -3.87
C ALA A 83 -9.22 -1.22 -2.46
N ALA A 84 -10.38 -0.64 -2.15
CA ALA A 84 -10.70 -0.09 -0.83
C ALA A 84 -10.67 -1.16 0.27
N VAL A 85 -11.22 -2.36 0.03
CA VAL A 85 -11.17 -3.47 0.99
C VAL A 85 -9.73 -3.87 1.30
N LEU A 86 -8.88 -4.01 0.27
CA LEU A 86 -7.46 -4.32 0.45
C LEU A 86 -6.76 -3.23 1.27
N ASN A 87 -6.96 -1.96 0.92
CA ASN A 87 -6.34 -0.83 1.60
C ASN A 87 -6.80 -0.71 3.07
N LEU A 88 -8.11 -0.79 3.34
CA LEU A 88 -8.66 -0.72 4.71
C LEU A 88 -8.16 -1.86 5.60
N ALA A 89 -8.13 -3.07 5.06
CA ALA A 89 -7.62 -4.22 5.78
C ALA A 89 -6.14 -4.04 6.11
N LEU A 90 -5.35 -3.55 5.15
CA LEU A 90 -3.94 -3.29 5.34
C LEU A 90 -3.65 -2.16 6.32
N MET A 91 -4.37 -1.04 6.23
CA MET A 91 -4.31 0.05 7.22
C MET A 91 -4.60 -0.49 8.63
N SER A 92 -5.57 -1.39 8.77
CA SER A 92 -5.85 -2.02 10.06
C SER A 92 -4.71 -2.89 10.55
N LEU A 93 -3.98 -3.59 9.67
CA LEU A 93 -2.82 -4.39 10.05
C LEU A 93 -1.62 -3.49 10.43
N LEU A 94 -1.33 -2.48 9.62
CA LEU A 94 -0.25 -1.51 9.86
C LEU A 94 -0.44 -0.76 11.17
N VAL A 95 -1.64 -0.24 11.44
CA VAL A 95 -1.95 0.43 12.71
C VAL A 95 -1.83 -0.51 13.91
N ARG A 96 -2.20 -1.80 13.75
CA ARG A 96 -2.01 -2.81 14.79
C ARG A 96 -0.53 -3.13 15.02
N GLY A 97 0.29 -3.06 13.97
CA GLY A 97 1.74 -3.19 14.02
C GLY A 97 2.47 -1.94 14.53
N GLY A 98 1.77 -0.89 14.94
CA GLY A 98 2.39 0.35 15.45
C GLY A 98 2.78 1.36 14.37
N GLU A 99 2.53 1.07 13.10
CA GLU A 99 2.90 1.93 11.98
C GLU A 99 2.06 3.21 11.91
N ARG A 100 2.62 4.22 11.25
CA ARG A 100 1.94 5.49 10.97
C ARG A 100 1.45 5.48 9.54
N ILE A 101 0.17 5.80 9.34
CA ILE A 101 -0.48 5.80 8.03
C ILE A 101 -0.97 7.19 7.64
N ALA A 102 -0.91 7.49 6.34
CA ALA A 102 -1.50 8.67 5.71
C ALA A 102 -2.02 8.31 4.31
N LEU A 103 -2.91 9.13 3.76
CA LEU A 103 -3.28 9.04 2.35
C LEU A 103 -2.28 9.88 1.52
N LEU A 104 -1.85 9.37 0.37
CA LEU A 104 -0.80 9.99 -0.45
C LEU A 104 -1.30 11.27 -1.16
N ASP A 105 -2.59 11.31 -1.47
CA ASP A 105 -3.31 12.42 -2.11
C ASP A 105 -3.81 13.47 -1.11
N GLN A 106 -3.58 13.27 0.19
CA GLN A 106 -4.01 14.19 1.24
C GLN A 106 -2.80 14.90 1.89
N PRO A 107 -2.96 16.17 2.32
CA PRO A 107 -1.85 16.95 2.89
C PRO A 107 -1.45 16.53 4.32
N GLU A 108 -2.14 15.56 4.90
CA GLU A 108 -2.01 15.20 6.30
C GLU A 108 -0.77 14.36 6.57
N ARG A 109 -0.17 14.55 7.74
CA ARG A 109 1.01 13.78 8.14
C ARG A 109 0.62 12.37 8.62
N PRO A 110 1.49 11.38 8.44
CA PRO A 110 1.31 10.03 8.96
C PRO A 110 1.03 10.03 10.46
N ALA A 111 -0.06 9.37 10.84
CA ALA A 111 -0.48 9.19 12.22
C ALA A 111 -0.88 7.74 12.48
N THR A 112 -0.93 7.33 13.74
CA THR A 112 -1.32 5.98 14.14
C THR A 112 -2.61 5.99 14.97
N GLY A 113 -3.11 4.81 15.32
CA GLY A 113 -4.26 4.62 16.19
C GLY A 113 -5.62 4.54 15.48
N ARG A 114 -6.63 4.09 16.23
CA ARG A 114 -7.97 3.77 15.72
C ARG A 114 -8.72 4.99 15.16
N ALA A 115 -8.55 6.16 15.78
CA ALA A 115 -9.16 7.40 15.31
C ALA A 115 -8.64 7.80 13.93
N THR A 116 -7.32 7.70 13.72
CA THR A 116 -6.69 7.93 12.40
C THR A 116 -7.24 6.96 11.36
N LEU A 117 -7.29 5.66 11.68
CA LEU A 117 -7.82 4.65 10.77
C LEU A 117 -9.27 4.96 10.37
N ASN A 118 -10.15 5.26 11.33
CA ASN A 118 -11.56 5.55 11.03
C ASN A 118 -11.71 6.81 10.16
N ARG A 119 -10.90 7.84 10.41
CA ARG A 119 -10.90 9.08 9.62
C ARG A 119 -10.45 8.82 8.19
N LEU A 120 -9.30 8.17 8.00
CA LEU A 120 -8.77 7.86 6.67
C LEU A 120 -9.70 6.91 5.91
N ALA A 121 -10.32 5.94 6.61
CA ALA A 121 -11.32 5.07 6.02
C ALA A 121 -12.53 5.86 5.49
N ALA A 122 -13.04 6.81 6.29
CA ALA A 122 -14.15 7.66 5.88
C ALA A 122 -13.79 8.50 4.64
N VAL A 123 -12.59 9.09 4.59
CA VAL A 123 -12.11 9.83 3.41
C VAL A 123 -12.04 8.92 2.18
N MET A 124 -11.42 7.74 2.31
CA MET A 124 -11.24 6.82 1.19
C MET A 124 -12.57 6.25 0.66
N THR A 125 -13.58 6.09 1.52
CA THR A 125 -14.92 5.63 1.09
C THR A 125 -15.81 6.76 0.57
N ASN A 126 -15.50 8.02 0.89
CA ASN A 126 -16.31 9.16 0.49
C ASN A 126 -15.87 9.66 -0.89
N ARG A 127 -16.17 8.88 -1.93
CA ARG A 127 -15.94 9.27 -3.32
C ARG A 127 -16.91 10.38 -3.69
N GLY A 128 -16.40 11.55 -4.05
CA GLY A 128 -17.18 12.50 -4.84
C GLY A 128 -17.55 11.84 -6.16
N THR A 129 -18.81 11.88 -6.57
CA THR A 129 -19.22 11.45 -7.91
C THR A 129 -18.51 12.34 -8.94
N GLY A 130 -17.49 11.81 -9.62
CA GLY A 130 -16.66 12.57 -10.56
C GLY A 130 -15.40 13.15 -9.90
N THR A 131 -14.49 12.30 -9.48
CA THR A 131 -13.11 12.71 -9.23
C THR A 131 -12.42 12.89 -10.58
N ASP A 132 -11.84 14.08 -10.84
CA ASP A 132 -10.89 14.34 -11.94
C ASP A 132 -9.56 13.56 -11.74
N ASP A 133 -9.64 12.34 -11.19
CA ASP A 133 -8.51 11.45 -10.99
C ASP A 133 -8.21 10.77 -12.33
N ASN A 134 -6.94 10.85 -12.72
CA ASN A 134 -6.44 10.35 -14.00
C ASN A 134 -5.73 8.99 -13.87
N GLY A 135 -5.93 8.30 -12.73
CA GLY A 135 -5.32 7.00 -12.45
C GLY A 135 -3.81 7.05 -12.20
N ILE A 136 -3.25 8.25 -12.00
CA ILE A 136 -1.83 8.45 -11.75
C ILE A 136 -1.63 8.87 -10.29
N PRO A 137 -0.87 8.10 -9.48
CA PRO A 137 -0.61 8.45 -8.10
C PRO A 137 0.18 9.77 -8.02
N PRO A 138 -0.16 10.67 -7.08
CA PRO A 138 0.63 11.87 -6.86
C PRO A 138 2.02 11.50 -6.32
N ALA A 139 3.02 12.32 -6.62
CA ALA A 139 4.41 12.12 -6.17
C ALA A 139 4.90 13.23 -5.22
N PRO A 140 4.20 13.50 -4.09
CA PRO A 140 4.55 14.57 -3.17
C PRO A 140 5.94 14.34 -2.55
N GLU A 141 6.55 15.38 -1.99
CA GLU A 141 7.80 15.25 -1.25
C GLU A 141 7.58 14.46 0.05
N LEU A 142 7.96 13.19 0.01
CA LEU A 142 7.90 12.30 1.16
C LEU A 142 9.23 12.28 1.92
N PRO A 143 9.20 12.11 3.26
CA PRO A 143 10.39 11.81 4.05
C PRO A 143 11.14 10.60 3.50
N ARG A 144 12.47 10.65 3.57
CA ARG A 144 13.33 9.50 3.24
C ARG A 144 12.94 8.27 4.07
N PHE A 145 13.10 7.09 3.46
CA PHE A 145 12.77 5.79 4.05
C PHE A 145 11.27 5.57 4.34
N GLY A 146 10.39 6.42 3.80
CA GLY A 146 8.96 6.13 3.79
C GLY A 146 8.60 4.97 2.86
N SER A 147 7.41 4.41 3.06
CA SER A 147 6.83 3.41 2.17
C SER A 147 5.55 3.93 1.51
N VAL A 148 5.29 3.57 0.26
CA VAL A 148 4.05 3.87 -0.46
C VAL A 148 3.34 2.59 -0.88
N ILE A 149 2.02 2.59 -0.78
CA ILE A 149 1.16 1.49 -1.20
C ILE A 149 0.19 2.04 -2.22
N LEU A 150 0.27 1.55 -3.44
CA LEU A 150 -0.47 2.02 -4.60
C LEU A 150 -1.38 0.88 -5.05
N ILE A 151 -2.70 1.10 -5.01
CA ILE A 151 -3.69 0.12 -5.46
C ILE A 151 -4.56 0.79 -6.52
N GLY A 152 -4.59 0.21 -7.71
CA GLY A 152 -5.32 0.74 -8.87
C GLY A 152 -5.31 -0.26 -10.01
N ASP A 153 -5.96 0.05 -11.13
CA ASP A 153 -5.90 -0.83 -12.31
C ASP A 153 -4.66 -0.57 -13.18
N PHE A 154 -4.02 0.58 -12.99
CA PHE A 154 -2.81 1.02 -13.70
C PHE A 154 -2.95 0.98 -15.22
N LEU A 155 -4.17 1.18 -15.74
CA LEU A 155 -4.44 1.17 -17.18
C LEU A 155 -4.22 2.54 -17.85
N ALA A 156 -4.00 3.59 -17.05
CA ALA A 156 -3.55 4.90 -17.52
C ALA A 156 -2.21 4.79 -18.30
N PRO A 157 -1.87 5.76 -19.15
CA PRO A 157 -0.64 5.73 -19.95
C PRO A 157 0.61 5.43 -19.09
N PRO A 158 1.36 4.37 -19.40
CA PRO A 158 2.42 3.84 -18.53
C PRO A 158 3.53 4.86 -18.28
N GLU A 159 3.79 5.76 -19.22
CA GLU A 159 4.86 6.76 -19.09
C GLU A 159 4.65 7.67 -17.87
N SER A 160 3.41 8.12 -17.64
CA SER A 160 3.07 9.02 -16.54
C SER A 160 3.11 8.30 -15.19
N LEU A 161 2.57 7.08 -15.14
CA LEU A 161 2.62 6.23 -13.94
C LEU A 161 4.07 5.88 -13.56
N LEU A 162 4.89 5.50 -14.54
CA LEU A 162 6.31 5.22 -14.33
C LEU A 162 7.09 6.46 -13.94
N GLN A 163 6.75 7.64 -14.47
CA GLN A 163 7.38 8.89 -14.05
C GLN A 163 7.07 9.21 -12.58
N ALA A 164 5.81 9.09 -12.16
CA ALA A 164 5.40 9.31 -10.77
C ALA A 164 6.11 8.34 -9.81
N THR A 165 6.11 7.05 -10.15
CA THR A 165 6.76 6.01 -9.33
C THR A 165 8.29 6.13 -9.32
N ARG A 166 8.94 6.46 -10.44
CA ARG A 166 10.38 6.79 -10.49
C ARG A 166 10.72 7.98 -9.59
N THR A 167 9.87 9.00 -9.55
CA THR A 167 10.07 10.18 -8.69
C THR A 167 10.07 9.80 -7.22
N LEU A 168 9.16 8.90 -6.81
CA LEU A 168 9.12 8.35 -5.46
C LEU A 168 10.35 7.45 -5.18
N ALA A 169 10.65 6.51 -6.07
CA ALA A 169 11.77 5.57 -5.92
C ALA A 169 13.13 6.28 -5.85
N ALA A 170 13.35 7.34 -6.64
CA ALA A 170 14.59 8.13 -6.61
C ALA A 170 14.88 8.80 -5.25
N ARG A 171 13.86 8.95 -4.40
CA ARG A 171 13.98 9.48 -3.03
C ARG A 171 14.29 8.38 -2.00
N GLY A 172 14.44 7.13 -2.43
CA GLY A 172 14.63 5.97 -1.57
C GLY A 172 13.34 5.51 -0.88
N ILE A 173 12.19 5.86 -1.43
CA ILE A 173 10.88 5.40 -0.97
C ILE A 173 10.67 3.95 -1.42
N LYS A 174 10.25 3.09 -0.51
CA LYS A 174 9.84 1.71 -0.82
C LYS A 174 8.41 1.72 -1.33
N GLY A 175 8.08 0.87 -2.30
CA GLY A 175 6.76 0.87 -2.90
C GLY A 175 6.17 -0.51 -3.07
N PHE A 176 4.86 -0.56 -2.95
CA PHE A 176 4.05 -1.75 -3.10
C PHE A 176 2.91 -1.43 -4.04
N MET A 177 2.83 -2.15 -5.15
CA MET A 177 1.86 -1.92 -6.21
C MET A 177 0.95 -3.15 -6.36
N VAL A 178 -0.36 -2.92 -6.34
CA VAL A 178 -1.36 -3.95 -6.60
C VAL A 178 -2.24 -3.50 -7.75
N GLN A 179 -2.11 -4.19 -8.88
CA GLN A 179 -2.99 -4.01 -10.02
C GLN A 179 -4.32 -4.73 -9.75
N VAL A 180 -5.44 -4.03 -9.79
CA VAL A 180 -6.78 -4.60 -9.62
C VAL A 180 -7.48 -4.62 -10.98
N LEU A 181 -7.88 -5.81 -11.43
CA LEU A 181 -8.53 -6.01 -12.73
C LEU A 181 -9.83 -6.80 -12.59
N ASP A 182 -10.81 -6.48 -13.43
CA ASP A 182 -12.01 -7.30 -13.60
C ASP A 182 -11.69 -8.56 -14.44
N PRO A 183 -12.30 -9.73 -14.19
CA PRO A 183 -12.05 -10.94 -14.99
C PRO A 183 -12.29 -10.76 -16.49
N ALA A 184 -13.22 -9.89 -16.91
CA ALA A 184 -13.44 -9.62 -18.33
C ALA A 184 -12.34 -8.75 -18.95
N GLU A 185 -11.60 -7.97 -18.16
CA GLU A 185 -10.38 -7.30 -18.61
C GLU A 185 -9.26 -8.32 -18.80
N ILE A 186 -9.15 -9.33 -17.93
CA ILE A 186 -8.12 -10.36 -18.04
C ILE A 186 -8.40 -11.34 -19.18
N ASP A 187 -9.65 -11.79 -19.32
CA ASP A 187 -10.00 -12.85 -20.26
C ASP A 187 -10.51 -12.31 -21.61
N MET A 188 -10.98 -11.06 -21.67
CA MET A 188 -11.64 -10.47 -22.84
C MET A 188 -12.64 -11.43 -23.51
N PRO A 189 -13.71 -11.88 -22.80
CA PRO A 189 -14.65 -12.90 -23.28
C PRO A 189 -15.66 -12.36 -24.32
N PHE A 190 -15.47 -11.15 -24.83
CA PHE A 190 -16.41 -10.48 -25.73
C PHE A 190 -16.38 -11.06 -27.14
N GLN A 191 -17.57 -11.31 -27.69
CA GLN A 191 -17.76 -11.84 -29.05
C GLN A 191 -18.80 -11.03 -29.83
N GLY A 192 -18.66 -11.06 -31.16
CA GLY A 192 -19.59 -10.46 -32.10
C GLY A 192 -19.54 -8.94 -32.11
N ARG A 193 -20.63 -8.30 -32.57
CA ARG A 193 -20.70 -6.84 -32.63
C ARG A 193 -20.87 -6.27 -31.22
N ARG A 194 -19.89 -5.51 -30.75
CA ARG A 194 -19.87 -4.90 -29.42
C ARG A 194 -19.51 -3.43 -29.52
N ARG A 195 -20.05 -2.63 -28.61
CA ARG A 195 -19.66 -1.24 -28.40
C ARG A 195 -18.97 -1.18 -27.05
N PHE A 196 -17.71 -0.78 -27.05
CA PHE A 196 -16.97 -0.45 -25.84
C PHE A 196 -17.16 1.04 -25.58
N LEU A 197 -17.50 1.40 -24.35
CA LEU A 197 -17.66 2.78 -23.91
C LEU A 197 -16.40 3.12 -23.12
N GLY A 198 -15.71 4.19 -23.51
CA GLY A 198 -14.67 4.79 -22.68
C GLY A 198 -15.27 5.26 -21.36
N MET A 199 -14.54 5.04 -20.26
CA MET A 199 -14.97 5.48 -18.94
C MET A 199 -14.51 6.91 -18.65
N GLU A 200 -13.54 7.42 -19.42
CA GLU A 200 -12.98 8.77 -19.34
C GLU A 200 -13.13 9.45 -20.71
N ASP A 201 -12.04 10.00 -21.25
CA ASP A 201 -12.03 10.72 -22.53
C ASP A 201 -11.73 9.82 -23.75
N GLU A 202 -11.77 8.49 -23.61
CA GLU A 202 -11.41 7.55 -24.69
C GLU A 202 -12.48 7.41 -25.78
N GLY A 203 -13.72 7.81 -25.48
CA GLY A 203 -14.86 7.73 -26.39
C GLY A 203 -15.35 6.31 -26.67
N ASP A 204 -16.26 6.18 -27.64
CA ASP A 204 -16.92 4.91 -27.95
C ASP A 204 -16.24 4.16 -29.09
N LEU A 205 -15.91 2.89 -28.87
CA LEU A 205 -15.37 2.00 -29.89
C LEU A 205 -16.40 0.95 -30.30
N LEU A 206 -16.97 1.10 -31.51
CA LEU A 206 -17.84 0.09 -32.10
C LEU A 206 -17.02 -0.93 -32.90
N VAL A 207 -17.08 -2.19 -32.49
CA VAL A 207 -16.31 -3.30 -33.06
C VAL A 207 -17.28 -4.31 -33.67
N GLY A 208 -17.10 -4.66 -34.94
CA GLY A 208 -17.95 -5.64 -35.62
C GLY A 208 -17.76 -7.08 -35.11
N ARG A 209 -16.53 -7.43 -34.72
CA ARG A 209 -16.13 -8.72 -34.14
C ARG A 209 -15.17 -8.49 -32.96
N ALA A 210 -15.68 -8.42 -31.74
CA ALA A 210 -14.88 -8.13 -30.55
C ALA A 210 -13.71 -9.11 -30.36
N GLU A 211 -13.90 -10.37 -30.75
CA GLU A 211 -12.87 -11.41 -30.67
C GLU A 211 -11.60 -11.07 -31.47
N SER A 212 -11.68 -10.22 -32.50
CA SER A 212 -10.48 -9.81 -33.25
C SER A 212 -9.56 -8.87 -32.47
N LEU A 213 -10.06 -8.20 -31.43
CA LEU A 213 -9.27 -7.32 -30.57
C LEU A 213 -8.59 -8.07 -29.43
N ARG A 214 -9.09 -9.26 -29.06
CA ARG A 214 -8.65 -10.01 -27.88
C ARG A 214 -7.14 -10.18 -27.83
N LEU A 215 -6.52 -10.70 -28.89
CA LEU A 215 -5.08 -10.94 -28.92
C LEU A 215 -4.27 -9.64 -28.78
N GLY A 216 -4.68 -8.57 -29.49
CA GLY A 216 -4.00 -7.29 -29.42
C GLY A 216 -4.10 -6.62 -28.05
N TYR A 217 -5.27 -6.70 -27.42
CA TYR A 217 -5.47 -6.20 -26.06
C TYR A 217 -4.63 -6.98 -25.04
N LEU A 218 -4.69 -8.32 -25.07
CA LEU A 218 -3.97 -9.15 -24.11
C LEU A 218 -2.45 -8.99 -24.24
N ASN A 219 -1.94 -8.80 -25.47
CA ASN A 219 -0.53 -8.48 -25.67
C ASN A 219 -0.15 -7.15 -25.02
N ARG A 220 -0.95 -6.09 -25.19
CA ARG A 220 -0.69 -4.79 -24.55
C ARG A 220 -0.77 -4.86 -23.03
N LEU A 221 -1.74 -5.59 -22.49
CA LEU A 221 -1.86 -5.79 -21.05
C LEU A 221 -0.62 -6.53 -20.49
N ALA A 222 -0.16 -7.56 -21.21
CA ALA A 222 1.05 -8.29 -20.84
C ALA A 222 2.31 -7.41 -20.93
N GLU A 223 2.44 -6.59 -21.98
CA GLU A 223 3.54 -5.62 -22.13
C GLU A 223 3.55 -4.61 -20.98
N LEU A 224 2.40 -4.05 -20.63
CA LEU A 224 2.23 -3.15 -19.49
C LEU A 224 2.64 -3.81 -18.17
N GLN A 225 2.16 -5.03 -17.90
CA GLN A 225 2.50 -5.78 -16.70
C GLN A 225 3.99 -6.12 -16.63
N ASP A 226 4.62 -6.45 -17.76
CA ASP A 226 6.06 -6.69 -17.82
C ASP A 226 6.85 -5.40 -17.52
N GLU A 227 6.41 -4.27 -18.05
CA GLU A 227 7.05 -2.96 -17.79
C GLU A 227 6.94 -2.58 -16.31
N LEU A 228 5.75 -2.71 -15.70
CA LEU A 228 5.53 -2.44 -14.28
C LEU A 228 6.32 -3.39 -13.38
N SER A 229 6.31 -4.69 -13.69
CA SER A 229 7.08 -5.67 -12.92
C SER A 229 8.59 -5.47 -13.05
N THR A 230 9.06 -5.06 -14.21
CA THR A 230 10.47 -4.73 -14.48
C THR A 230 10.87 -3.50 -13.70
N PHE A 231 10.07 -2.43 -13.73
CA PHE A 231 10.31 -1.26 -12.91
C PHE A 231 10.36 -1.62 -11.42
N ALA A 232 9.36 -2.37 -10.93
CA ALA A 232 9.26 -2.72 -9.51
C ALA A 232 10.50 -3.49 -9.03
N ARG A 233 10.97 -4.48 -9.81
CA ARG A 233 12.20 -5.23 -9.50
C ARG A 233 13.44 -4.34 -9.46
N HIS A 234 13.60 -3.39 -10.39
CA HIS A 234 14.74 -2.48 -10.40
C HIS A 234 14.70 -1.47 -9.24
N ALA A 235 13.50 -1.06 -8.82
CA ALA A 235 13.29 -0.13 -7.72
C ALA A 235 13.27 -0.79 -6.32
N ASP A 236 13.40 -2.13 -6.25
CA ASP A 236 13.18 -2.91 -5.03
C ASP A 236 11.78 -2.66 -4.44
N TRP A 237 10.78 -2.70 -5.31
CA TRP A 237 9.36 -2.55 -5.02
C TRP A 237 8.64 -3.88 -5.28
N TYR A 238 7.54 -4.07 -4.58
CA TYR A 238 6.64 -5.21 -4.78
C TYR A 238 5.59 -4.87 -5.85
N PHE A 239 5.31 -5.80 -6.78
CA PHE A 239 4.21 -5.70 -7.73
C PHE A 239 3.42 -7.00 -7.76
N SER A 240 2.09 -6.89 -7.76
CA SER A 240 1.20 -8.05 -7.91
C SER A 240 -0.07 -7.65 -8.66
N VAL A 241 -0.73 -8.65 -9.24
CA VAL A 241 -2.01 -8.51 -9.93
C VAL A 241 -3.09 -9.25 -9.14
N HIS A 242 -4.25 -8.64 -9.01
CA HIS A 242 -5.40 -9.16 -8.28
C HIS A 242 -6.66 -9.02 -9.15
N SER A 243 -7.39 -10.13 -9.33
CA SER A 243 -8.68 -10.10 -9.99
C SER A 243 -9.83 -9.93 -9.00
N THR A 244 -10.86 -9.16 -9.38
CA THR A 244 -12.02 -8.86 -8.51
C THR A 244 -12.86 -10.09 -8.15
N ASP A 245 -12.84 -11.14 -8.98
CA ASP A 245 -13.52 -12.41 -8.74
C ASP A 245 -12.77 -13.34 -7.75
N GLY A 246 -11.49 -13.05 -7.50
CA GLY A 246 -10.66 -13.76 -6.56
C GLY A 246 -10.90 -13.34 -5.10
N PRO A 247 -10.59 -14.23 -4.13
CA PRO A 247 -10.59 -13.84 -2.72
C PRO A 247 -9.54 -12.74 -2.47
N ALA A 248 -9.89 -11.73 -1.68
CA ALA A 248 -8.96 -10.64 -1.31
C ALA A 248 -7.85 -11.09 -0.33
N GLN A 249 -8.09 -12.18 0.43
CA GLN A 249 -7.19 -12.63 1.49
C GLN A 249 -5.77 -12.97 1.01
N PRO A 250 -5.56 -13.78 -0.06
CA PRO A 250 -4.21 -14.07 -0.55
C PRO A 250 -3.45 -12.82 -1.00
N ALA A 251 -4.13 -11.88 -1.69
CA ALA A 251 -3.53 -10.62 -2.12
C ALA A 251 -3.09 -9.77 -0.92
N LEU A 252 -3.96 -9.65 0.10
CA LEU A 252 -3.63 -8.94 1.34
C LEU A 252 -2.46 -9.59 2.09
N LEU A 253 -2.42 -10.91 2.20
CA LEU A 253 -1.35 -11.62 2.89
C LEU A 253 -0.02 -11.50 2.16
N GLY A 254 -0.01 -11.62 0.82
CA GLY A 254 1.18 -11.41 0.01
C GLY A 254 1.71 -9.99 0.15
N LEU A 255 0.83 -8.99 0.09
CA LEU A 255 1.17 -7.59 0.29
C LEU A 255 1.72 -7.33 1.70
N TYR A 256 1.05 -7.82 2.74
CA TYR A 256 1.50 -7.65 4.13
C TYR A 256 2.82 -8.36 4.40
N ALA A 257 3.04 -9.55 3.83
CA ALA A 257 4.31 -10.27 3.95
C ALA A 257 5.46 -9.53 3.25
N ALA A 258 5.21 -8.98 2.06
CA ALA A 258 6.20 -8.16 1.36
C ALA A 258 6.54 -6.91 2.18
N ILE A 259 5.53 -6.24 2.76
CA ILE A 259 5.75 -5.10 3.64
C ILE A 259 6.56 -5.53 4.87
N ALA A 260 6.19 -6.64 5.51
CA ALA A 260 6.91 -7.16 6.67
C ALA A 260 8.38 -7.45 6.37
N ASP A 261 8.69 -8.09 5.24
CA ASP A 261 10.08 -8.38 4.84
C ASP A 261 10.88 -7.09 4.65
N HIS A 262 10.27 -6.06 4.04
CA HIS A 262 10.92 -4.77 3.84
C HIS A 262 11.00 -3.89 5.09
N LEU A 263 10.03 -4.00 5.99
CA LEU A 263 10.00 -3.30 7.29
C LEU A 263 10.78 -4.06 8.37
N ASP A 264 11.30 -5.26 8.04
CA ASP A 264 11.89 -6.21 8.97
C ASP A 264 10.98 -6.57 10.18
N LEU A 265 9.69 -6.75 9.93
CA LEU A 265 8.69 -7.19 10.92
C LEU A 265 8.79 -8.69 11.23
#